data_AF-A0A6B3ND33-F1
#
_entry.id   AF-A0A6B3ND33-F1
#
_cell.length_a   1.000
_cell.length_b   1.000
_cell.length_c   1.000
_cell.angle_alpha   90.00
_cell.angle_beta   90.00
_cell.angle_gamma   90.00
#
_symmetry.space_group_name_H-M   'P 1'
#
loop_
_entity.id
_entity.type
_entity.pdbx_description
1 polymer ?
#
loop_
_entity_poly.entity_id
_entity_poly.type
_entity_poly.pdbx_seq_one_letter_code
_entity_poly.pdbx_strand_id
1 'polypeptide(L)'
;MLKNISVSPELSTPESIKRVLHSALGRIGKLEECVLLDYPQHFNIGDHFIWLATIFYLQDVLRTKIKYTASLNYFSEQEMDQNAGKVPIIFPGGGNLGDLWPQIQDFKEYIISKYRERPIIIFPQCIYFEQPANLSKAAAIFNAHPNLTLFTRDNRSYEFALKHFYNCQIINSPDIVFHLVPQSLGEICLPPQRLYGQLRRTSFCWLARRRTPHYAYGRGRS
;
A
#
# COMPACT_ATOMS: atom_id res chain seq x y z
N MET A 1 15.90 20.39 10.38
CA MET A 1 14.77 21.31 10.11
C MET A 1 13.63 20.49 9.52
N LEU A 2 12.61 20.17 10.32
CA LEU A 2 11.38 19.57 9.80
C LEU A 2 10.67 20.66 9.00
N LYS A 3 10.69 20.57 7.67
CA LYS A 3 9.84 21.42 6.84
C LYS A 3 8.39 21.03 7.16
N ASN A 4 7.63 21.99 7.68
CA ASN A 4 6.18 21.89 7.78
C ASN A 4 5.65 21.46 6.41
N ILE A 5 5.07 20.25 6.35
CA ILE A 5 4.36 19.77 5.17
C ILE A 5 3.07 20.59 5.15
N SER A 6 3.08 21.70 4.41
CA SER A 6 1.83 22.32 3.97
C SER A 6 1.12 21.27 3.12
N VAL A 7 0.01 20.73 3.62
CA VAL A 7 -0.89 19.91 2.82
C VAL A 7 -1.21 20.75 1.59
N SER A 8 -0.70 20.34 0.42
CA SER A 8 -0.98 21.04 -0.83
C SER A 8 -2.51 21.09 -0.99
N PRO A 9 -3.10 22.21 -1.47
CA PRO A 9 -4.55 22.35 -1.60
C PRO A 9 -5.24 21.18 -2.34
N GLU A 10 -4.47 20.46 -3.17
CA GLU A 10 -4.86 19.29 -3.96
C GLU A 10 -5.10 18.00 -3.18
N LEU A 11 -4.74 17.90 -1.89
CA LEU A 11 -4.93 16.72 -1.04
C LEU A 11 -5.82 17.03 0.18
N SER A 12 -6.81 17.90 0.00
CA SER A 12 -7.68 18.39 1.09
C SER A 12 -8.98 17.62 1.25
N THR A 13 -9.47 16.96 0.20
CA THR A 13 -10.68 16.12 0.21
C THR A 13 -10.45 14.73 -0.42
N PRO A 14 -11.25 13.71 -0.08
CA PRO A 14 -11.15 12.39 -0.72
C PRO A 14 -11.22 12.43 -2.26
N GLU A 15 -12.06 13.30 -2.83
CA GLU A 15 -12.22 13.49 -4.28
C GLU A 15 -10.98 14.13 -4.91
N SER A 16 -10.38 15.11 -4.21
CA SER A 16 -9.12 15.73 -4.65
C SER A 16 -7.97 14.71 -4.67
N ILE A 17 -7.87 13.86 -3.63
CA ILE A 17 -6.88 12.79 -3.55
C ILE A 17 -7.10 11.75 -4.67
N LYS A 18 -8.34 11.34 -4.92
CA LYS A 18 -8.69 10.43 -6.03
C LYS A 18 -8.28 10.99 -7.39
N ARG A 19 -8.47 12.30 -7.61
CA ARG A 19 -8.06 12.98 -8.85
C ARG A 19 -6.54 13.00 -9.01
N VAL A 20 -5.79 13.28 -7.95
CA VAL A 20 -4.32 13.22 -7.97
C VAL A 20 -3.84 11.79 -8.25
N LEU A 21 -4.44 10.78 -7.61
CA LEU A 21 -4.20 9.36 -7.90
C LEU A 21 -4.42 9.04 -9.39
N HIS A 22 -5.57 9.44 -9.96
CA HIS A 22 -5.90 9.17 -11.36
C HIS A 22 -4.95 9.88 -12.32
N SER A 23 -4.56 11.12 -12.01
CA SER A 23 -3.55 11.84 -12.81
C SER A 23 -2.19 11.14 -12.77
N ALA A 24 -1.77 10.61 -11.63
CA ALA A 24 -0.50 9.92 -11.49
C ALA A 24 -0.51 8.58 -12.23
N LEU A 25 -1.52 7.74 -11.99
CA LEU A 25 -1.68 6.45 -12.65
C LEU A 25 -1.98 6.58 -14.15
N GLY A 26 -2.56 7.70 -14.60
CA GLY A 26 -2.77 7.99 -16.02
C GLY A 26 -1.47 8.06 -16.84
N ARG A 27 -0.32 8.23 -16.18
CA ARG A 27 1.01 8.19 -16.81
C ARG A 27 1.42 6.81 -17.31
N ILE A 28 0.68 5.74 -16.92
CA ILE A 28 0.82 4.39 -17.49
C ILE A 28 0.48 4.40 -18.98
N GLY A 29 -0.42 5.28 -19.41
CA GLY A 29 -0.93 5.30 -20.77
C GLY A 29 -1.91 4.14 -21.05
N LYS A 30 -2.00 3.74 -22.31
CA LYS A 30 -2.92 2.68 -22.74
C LYS A 30 -2.43 1.30 -22.27
N LEU A 31 -3.30 0.57 -21.58
CA LEU A 31 -3.05 -0.79 -21.11
C LEU A 31 -4.26 -1.66 -21.43
N GLU A 32 -4.23 -2.40 -22.54
CA GLU A 32 -5.38 -3.20 -22.98
C GLU A 32 -5.52 -4.53 -22.23
N GLU A 33 -4.40 -5.19 -21.98
CA GLU A 33 -4.34 -6.48 -21.29
C GLU A 33 -3.18 -6.48 -20.29
N CYS A 34 -3.32 -7.21 -19.19
CA CYS A 34 -2.25 -7.35 -18.21
C CYS A 34 -2.30 -8.68 -17.45
N VAL A 35 -1.20 -8.99 -16.77
CA VAL A 35 -1.14 -9.93 -15.66
C VAL A 35 -1.23 -9.14 -14.35
N LEU A 36 -1.98 -9.63 -13.36
CA LEU A 36 -2.02 -9.07 -12.01
C LEU A 36 -1.50 -10.10 -11.00
N LEU A 37 -0.31 -9.90 -10.45
CA LEU A 37 0.29 -10.84 -9.49
C LEU A 37 0.16 -10.32 -8.06
N ASP A 38 0.46 -11.20 -7.08
CA ASP A 38 0.49 -10.89 -5.65
C ASP A 38 -0.90 -10.65 -5.03
N TYR A 39 -1.86 -11.54 -5.34
CA TYR A 39 -3.12 -11.59 -4.58
C TYR A 39 -2.85 -11.80 -3.07
N PRO A 40 -3.39 -10.96 -2.17
CA PRO A 40 -3.13 -11.04 -0.74
C PRO A 40 -3.77 -12.29 -0.11
N GLN A 41 -2.94 -13.24 0.34
CA GLN A 41 -3.39 -14.45 1.04
C GLN A 41 -3.16 -14.37 2.56
N HIS A 42 -3.70 -13.33 3.18
CA HIS A 42 -3.61 -13.12 4.62
C HIS A 42 -4.81 -12.32 5.13
N PHE A 43 -4.93 -12.20 6.45
CA PHE A 43 -6.11 -11.60 7.08
C PHE A 43 -6.14 -10.06 7.09
N ASN A 44 -5.07 -9.38 6.66
CA ASN A 44 -5.08 -7.92 6.58
C ASN A 44 -6.09 -7.43 5.54
N ILE A 45 -7.25 -6.94 6.00
CA ILE A 45 -8.34 -6.46 5.16
C ILE A 45 -7.93 -5.24 4.31
N GLY A 46 -6.98 -4.43 4.78
CA GLY A 46 -6.50 -3.27 4.04
C GLY A 46 -5.89 -3.65 2.69
N ASP A 47 -5.10 -4.73 2.67
CA ASP A 47 -4.47 -5.21 1.44
C ASP A 47 -5.49 -5.81 0.47
N HIS A 48 -6.57 -6.43 0.98
CA HIS A 48 -7.70 -6.86 0.14
C HIS A 48 -8.39 -5.67 -0.52
N PHE A 49 -8.58 -4.55 0.20
CA PHE A 49 -9.12 -3.33 -0.40
C PHE A 49 -8.17 -2.70 -1.42
N ILE A 50 -6.86 -2.74 -1.18
CA ILE A 50 -5.86 -2.28 -2.14
C ILE A 50 -5.91 -3.13 -3.43
N TRP A 51 -6.02 -4.45 -3.29
CA TRP A 51 -6.15 -5.35 -4.43
C TRP A 51 -7.47 -5.14 -5.18
N LEU A 52 -8.59 -4.96 -4.48
CA LEU A 52 -9.88 -4.67 -5.09
C LEU A 52 -9.87 -3.33 -5.83
N ALA A 53 -9.29 -2.28 -5.22
CA ALA A 53 -9.11 -0.98 -5.85
C ALA A 53 -8.23 -1.06 -7.10
N THR A 54 -7.21 -1.93 -7.09
CA THR A 54 -6.37 -2.22 -8.25
C THR A 54 -7.19 -2.82 -9.39
N ILE A 55 -8.04 -3.80 -9.12
CA ILE A 55 -8.93 -4.41 -10.13
C ILE A 55 -9.90 -3.39 -10.71
N PHE A 56 -10.60 -2.64 -9.86
CA PHE A 56 -11.57 -1.65 -10.33
C PHE A 56 -10.90 -0.55 -11.13
N TYR A 57 -9.70 -0.11 -10.74
CA TYR A 57 -8.97 0.87 -11.53
C TYR A 57 -8.60 0.32 -12.91
N LEU A 58 -8.10 -0.92 -12.98
CA LEU A 58 -7.77 -1.59 -14.24
C LEU A 58 -9.02 -1.74 -15.13
N GLN A 59 -10.14 -2.22 -14.59
CA GLN A 59 -11.35 -2.54 -15.36
C GLN A 59 -12.20 -1.31 -15.71
N ASP A 60 -12.39 -0.39 -14.77
CA ASP A 60 -13.34 0.72 -14.92
C ASP A 60 -12.70 1.95 -15.55
N VAL A 61 -11.41 2.21 -15.22
CA VAL A 61 -10.68 3.39 -15.69
C VAL A 61 -9.86 3.05 -16.92
N LEU A 62 -8.97 2.06 -16.83
CA LEU A 62 -8.08 1.70 -17.93
C LEU A 62 -8.73 0.80 -18.99
N ARG A 63 -9.88 0.20 -18.67
CA ARG A 63 -10.56 -0.80 -19.52
C ARG A 63 -9.66 -1.99 -19.86
N THR A 64 -8.75 -2.34 -18.94
CA THR A 64 -7.78 -3.41 -19.06
C THR A 64 -8.40 -4.77 -18.76
N LYS A 65 -8.12 -5.77 -19.60
CA LYS A 65 -8.45 -7.17 -19.35
C LYS A 65 -7.32 -7.87 -18.57
N ILE A 66 -7.67 -8.44 -17.42
CA ILE A 66 -6.73 -9.24 -16.62
C ILE A 66 -6.69 -10.66 -17.19
N LYS A 67 -5.53 -11.08 -17.73
CA LYS A 67 -5.32 -12.35 -18.42
C LYS A 67 -4.90 -13.50 -17.50
N TYR A 68 -4.21 -13.16 -16.42
CA TYR A 68 -3.72 -14.09 -15.42
C TYR A 68 -3.64 -13.38 -14.07
N THR A 69 -3.96 -14.10 -12.99
CA THR A 69 -3.77 -13.64 -11.62
C THR A 69 -3.37 -14.77 -10.71
N ALA A 70 -2.49 -14.51 -9.75
CA ALA A 70 -2.06 -15.47 -8.76
C ALA A 70 -1.52 -14.77 -7.50
N SER A 71 -1.57 -15.45 -6.37
CA SER A 71 -0.72 -15.11 -5.23
C SER A 71 0.64 -15.76 -5.38
N LEU A 72 1.60 -15.37 -4.53
CA LEU A 72 2.94 -15.95 -4.53
C LEU A 72 2.94 -17.49 -4.36
N ASN A 73 2.03 -18.04 -3.54
CA ASN A 73 1.99 -19.47 -3.23
C ASN A 73 1.36 -20.33 -4.35
N TYR A 74 0.63 -19.70 -5.26
CA TYR A 74 -0.12 -20.38 -6.33
C TYR A 74 0.31 -19.88 -7.72
N PHE A 75 1.44 -19.19 -7.80
CA PHE A 75 1.99 -18.73 -9.06
C PHE A 75 2.52 -19.91 -9.87
N SER A 76 2.08 -20.00 -11.13
CA SER A 76 2.56 -20.97 -12.10
C SER A 76 3.04 -20.25 -13.35
N GLU A 77 4.35 -20.36 -13.62
CA GLU A 77 4.97 -19.79 -14.81
C GLU A 77 4.40 -20.38 -16.09
N GLN A 78 4.23 -21.71 -16.10
CA GLN A 78 3.69 -22.43 -17.24
C GLN A 78 2.30 -21.93 -17.58
N GLU A 79 1.42 -21.77 -16.58
CA GLU A 79 0.07 -21.26 -16.80
C GLU A 79 0.11 -19.79 -17.25
N MET A 80 0.93 -18.95 -16.63
CA MET A 80 1.04 -17.55 -17.02
C MET A 80 1.53 -17.40 -18.46
N ASP A 81 2.57 -18.13 -18.85
CA ASP A 81 3.16 -18.05 -20.19
C ASP A 81 2.21 -18.57 -21.27
N GLN A 82 1.43 -19.61 -20.98
CA GLN A 82 0.41 -20.13 -21.88
C GLN A 82 -0.77 -19.17 -22.06
N ASN A 83 -1.20 -18.50 -20.98
CA ASN A 83 -2.45 -17.73 -20.99
C ASN A 83 -2.28 -16.24 -21.27
N ALA A 84 -1.14 -15.64 -20.90
CA ALA A 84 -0.97 -14.18 -20.88
C ALA A 84 -0.08 -13.62 -22.00
N GLY A 85 0.63 -14.44 -22.78
CA GLY A 85 1.56 -13.92 -23.79
C GLY A 85 2.59 -12.97 -23.18
N LYS A 86 3.00 -11.91 -23.88
CA LYS A 86 3.98 -10.90 -23.40
C LYS A 86 3.33 -9.61 -22.87
N VAL A 87 2.11 -9.68 -22.34
CA VAL A 87 1.42 -8.51 -21.79
C VAL A 87 2.11 -8.00 -20.51
N PRO A 88 1.96 -6.71 -20.15
CA PRO A 88 2.55 -6.14 -18.94
C PRO A 88 2.15 -6.87 -17.66
N ILE A 89 3.05 -6.89 -16.68
CA ILE A 89 2.82 -7.43 -15.35
C ILE A 89 2.59 -6.29 -14.36
N ILE A 90 1.49 -6.38 -13.60
CA ILE A 90 1.12 -5.43 -12.57
C ILE A 90 1.26 -6.09 -11.19
N PHE A 91 1.87 -5.38 -10.26
CA PHE A 91 1.79 -5.68 -8.83
C PHE A 91 0.90 -4.64 -8.14
N PRO A 92 0.01 -5.04 -7.21
CA PRO A 92 -0.80 -4.11 -6.43
C PRO A 92 0.07 -3.20 -5.55
N GLY A 93 -0.55 -2.13 -5.04
CA GLY A 93 0.08 -1.26 -4.06
C GLY A 93 0.23 -1.92 -2.68
N GLY A 94 0.61 -1.14 -1.68
CA GLY A 94 0.70 -1.63 -0.30
C GLY A 94 1.96 -1.20 0.43
N GLY A 95 2.39 -2.01 1.39
CA GLY A 95 3.62 -1.81 2.15
C GLY A 95 4.47 -3.08 2.19
N ASN A 96 4.66 -3.70 1.02
CA ASN A 96 5.33 -5.00 0.89
C ASN A 96 6.62 -4.97 0.06
N LEU A 97 7.16 -3.78 -0.20
CA LEU A 97 8.44 -3.59 -0.87
C LEU A 97 9.56 -3.37 0.17
N GLY A 98 10.35 -4.42 0.38
CA GLY A 98 11.51 -4.43 1.27
C GLY A 98 11.45 -5.50 2.37
N ASP A 99 12.11 -5.24 3.50
CA ASP A 99 12.58 -6.30 4.41
C ASP A 99 11.52 -6.91 5.33
N LEU A 100 10.38 -6.23 5.50
CA LEU A 100 9.33 -6.70 6.41
C LEU A 100 8.64 -7.97 5.90
N TRP A 101 8.64 -8.19 4.59
CA TRP A 101 7.92 -9.29 3.95
C TRP A 101 8.81 -10.00 2.92
N PRO A 102 9.86 -10.72 3.37
CA PRO A 102 10.91 -11.22 2.51
C PRO A 102 10.40 -12.15 1.40
N GLN A 103 9.43 -13.01 1.68
CA GLN A 103 8.84 -13.89 0.66
C GLN A 103 8.14 -13.12 -0.47
N ILE A 104 7.48 -12.02 -0.14
CA ILE A 104 6.79 -11.16 -1.10
C ILE A 104 7.82 -10.35 -1.92
N GLN A 105 8.88 -9.86 -1.26
CA GLN A 105 9.99 -9.16 -1.89
C GLN A 105 10.76 -10.09 -2.85
N ASP A 106 11.10 -11.29 -2.42
CA ASP A 106 11.79 -12.31 -3.23
C ASP A 106 10.94 -12.71 -4.44
N PHE A 107 9.62 -12.83 -4.28
CA PHE A 107 8.72 -13.08 -5.39
C PHE A 107 8.73 -11.93 -6.42
N LYS A 108 8.67 -10.67 -5.99
CA LYS A 108 8.80 -9.51 -6.90
C LYS A 108 10.14 -9.51 -7.62
N GLU A 109 11.23 -9.69 -6.89
CA GLU A 109 12.58 -9.75 -7.45
C GLU A 109 12.73 -10.89 -8.48
N TYR A 110 12.14 -12.05 -8.20
CA TYR A 110 12.10 -13.18 -9.14
C TYR A 110 11.40 -12.82 -10.44
N ILE A 111 10.19 -12.28 -10.36
CA ILE A 111 9.40 -11.88 -11.53
C ILE A 111 10.11 -10.80 -12.34
N ILE A 112 10.67 -9.77 -11.66
CA ILE A 112 11.40 -8.68 -12.31
C ILE A 112 12.67 -9.20 -13.00
N SER A 113 13.43 -10.09 -12.36
CA SER A 113 14.63 -10.64 -12.97
C SER A 113 14.32 -11.52 -14.19
N LYS A 114 13.19 -12.22 -14.19
CA LYS A 114 12.82 -13.20 -15.21
C LYS A 114 12.18 -12.58 -16.45
N TYR A 115 11.13 -11.77 -16.27
CA TYR A 115 10.28 -11.31 -17.38
C TYR A 115 10.72 -9.97 -17.96
N ARG A 116 11.99 -9.90 -18.36
CA ARG A 116 12.63 -8.65 -18.85
C ARG A 116 12.04 -8.13 -20.15
N GLU A 117 11.33 -8.98 -20.90
CA GLU A 117 10.68 -8.63 -22.15
C GLU A 117 9.29 -7.99 -21.96
N ARG A 118 8.79 -7.92 -20.72
CA ARG A 118 7.47 -7.37 -20.39
C ARG A 118 7.64 -6.07 -19.62
N PRO A 119 6.83 -5.04 -19.88
CA PRO A 119 6.72 -3.91 -18.96
C PRO A 119 6.24 -4.41 -17.59
N ILE A 120 6.86 -3.95 -16.52
CA ILE A 120 6.43 -4.25 -15.15
C ILE A 120 6.05 -2.96 -14.46
N ILE A 121 4.88 -2.95 -13.82
CA ILE A 121 4.34 -1.79 -13.13
C ILE A 121 4.00 -2.20 -11.70
N ILE A 122 4.57 -1.51 -10.72
CA ILE A 122 4.28 -1.70 -9.31
C ILE A 122 3.46 -0.51 -8.84
N PHE A 123 2.20 -0.74 -8.48
CA PHE A 123 1.28 0.28 -7.97
C PHE A 123 1.72 0.83 -6.60
N PRO A 124 1.15 1.95 -6.11
CA PRO A 124 1.73 2.75 -5.04
C PRO A 124 2.16 1.96 -3.80
N GLN A 125 3.48 1.89 -3.55
CA GLN A 125 4.10 1.18 -2.42
C GLN A 125 4.66 2.13 -1.35
N CYS A 126 4.66 1.67 -0.10
CA CYS A 126 5.59 2.11 0.92
C CYS A 126 6.84 1.23 0.87
N ILE A 127 8.02 1.84 0.96
CA ILE A 127 9.32 1.16 0.81
C ILE A 127 10.09 1.18 2.12
N TYR A 128 10.55 0.01 2.55
CA TYR A 128 11.37 -0.10 3.76
C TYR A 128 12.44 -1.19 3.65
N PHE A 129 13.70 -0.78 3.60
CA PHE A 129 14.85 -1.66 3.75
C PHE A 129 15.63 -1.25 5.01
N GLU A 130 15.86 -2.21 5.89
CA GLU A 130 16.72 -2.12 7.06
C GLU A 130 18.11 -2.69 6.75
N GLN A 131 18.17 -3.77 5.97
CA GLN A 131 19.39 -4.50 5.62
C GLN A 131 20.00 -3.94 4.33
N PRO A 132 21.22 -3.36 4.37
CA PRO A 132 21.87 -2.81 3.18
C PRO A 132 22.11 -3.85 2.07
N ALA A 133 22.31 -5.12 2.44
CA ALA A 133 22.49 -6.21 1.48
C ALA A 133 21.22 -6.47 0.65
N ASN A 134 20.05 -6.48 1.29
CA ASN A 134 18.76 -6.67 0.61
C ASN A 134 18.45 -5.49 -0.30
N LEU A 135 18.70 -4.26 0.17
CA LEU A 135 18.59 -3.07 -0.68
C LEU A 135 19.50 -3.15 -1.90
N SER A 136 20.76 -3.57 -1.72
CA SER A 136 21.72 -3.68 -2.81
C SER A 136 21.28 -4.72 -3.85
N LYS A 137 20.77 -5.87 -3.40
CA LYS A 137 20.17 -6.92 -4.26
C LYS A 137 18.97 -6.37 -5.03
N ALA A 138 17.99 -5.79 -4.34
CA ALA A 138 16.80 -5.22 -4.95
C ALA A 138 17.16 -4.13 -5.97
N ALA A 139 18.06 -3.22 -5.61
CA ALA A 139 18.50 -2.15 -6.50
C ALA A 139 19.18 -2.70 -7.75
N ALA A 140 20.03 -3.72 -7.64
CA ALA A 140 20.65 -4.34 -8.81
C ALA A 140 19.59 -4.94 -9.76
N ILE A 141 18.60 -5.66 -9.23
CA ILE A 141 17.54 -6.30 -10.01
C ILE A 141 16.63 -5.24 -10.68
N PHE A 142 16.16 -4.28 -9.89
CA PHE A 142 15.22 -3.25 -10.36
C PHE A 142 15.87 -2.37 -11.42
N ASN A 143 17.11 -1.93 -11.19
CA ASN A 143 17.82 -1.10 -12.17
C ASN A 143 18.21 -1.88 -13.43
N ALA A 144 18.37 -3.19 -13.34
CA ALA A 144 18.66 -4.00 -14.52
C ALA A 144 17.44 -4.20 -15.42
N HIS A 145 16.21 -4.03 -14.95
CA HIS A 145 15.01 -4.24 -15.75
C HIS A 145 14.81 -3.12 -16.78
N PRO A 146 14.56 -3.43 -18.07
CA PRO A 146 14.54 -2.42 -19.13
C PRO A 146 13.30 -1.52 -19.11
N ASN A 147 12.20 -1.95 -18.49
CA ASN A 147 10.95 -1.20 -18.44
C ASN A 147 10.19 -1.46 -17.14
N LEU A 148 10.69 -0.90 -16.02
CA LEU A 148 10.08 -1.00 -14.69
C LEU A 148 9.56 0.36 -14.24
N THR A 149 8.26 0.44 -13.96
CA THR A 149 7.61 1.61 -13.36
C THR A 149 7.24 1.32 -11.91
N LEU A 150 7.68 2.16 -10.99
CA LEU A 150 7.40 2.03 -9.56
C LEU A 150 6.67 3.28 -9.06
N PHE A 151 5.45 3.07 -8.58
CA PHE A 151 4.69 4.08 -7.87
C PHE A 151 4.98 4.02 -6.37
N THR A 152 5.13 5.18 -5.73
CA THR A 152 5.30 5.30 -4.27
C THR A 152 4.19 6.13 -3.66
N ARG A 153 3.73 5.76 -2.46
CA ARG A 153 2.58 6.41 -1.82
C ARG A 153 2.86 7.48 -0.79
N ASP A 154 4.13 7.71 -0.48
CA ASP A 154 4.59 8.71 0.46
C ASP A 154 5.95 9.28 0.05
N ASN A 155 6.25 10.49 0.51
CA ASN A 155 7.44 11.23 0.09
C ASN A 155 8.74 10.55 0.52
N ARG A 156 8.77 9.86 1.66
CA ARG A 156 9.96 9.14 2.11
C ARG A 156 10.27 8.00 1.15
N SER A 157 9.25 7.22 0.78
CA SER A 157 9.37 6.15 -0.22
C SER A 157 9.75 6.70 -1.59
N TYR A 158 9.19 7.85 -2.00
CA TYR A 158 9.52 8.49 -3.29
C TYR A 158 11.00 8.91 -3.37
N GLU A 159 11.49 9.65 -2.37
CA GLU A 159 12.89 10.09 -2.30
C GLU A 159 13.84 8.89 -2.20
N PHE A 160 13.45 7.86 -1.44
CA PHE A 160 14.21 6.61 -1.36
C PHE A 160 14.31 5.91 -2.72
N ALA A 161 13.19 5.76 -3.43
CA ALA A 161 13.15 5.12 -4.73
C ALA A 161 13.98 5.88 -5.78
N LEU A 162 13.89 7.22 -5.82
CA LEU A 162 14.71 8.04 -6.71
C LEU A 162 16.21 7.83 -6.48
N LYS A 163 16.62 7.64 -5.22
CA LYS A 163 18.02 7.45 -4.85
C LYS A 163 18.56 6.07 -5.24
N HIS A 164 17.76 5.01 -5.09
CA HIS A 164 18.24 3.63 -5.18
C HIS A 164 17.81 2.89 -6.46
N PHE A 165 16.70 3.29 -7.09
CA PHE A 165 16.11 2.66 -8.28
C PHE A 165 16.17 3.62 -9.49
N TYR A 166 17.36 4.16 -9.75
CA TYR A 166 17.62 5.26 -10.70
C TYR A 166 17.32 4.94 -12.18
N ASN A 167 17.25 3.66 -12.57
CA ASN A 167 16.90 3.27 -13.94
C ASN A 167 15.40 2.94 -14.10
N CYS A 168 14.64 2.99 -13.01
CA CYS A 168 13.20 2.76 -13.05
C CYS A 168 12.46 4.09 -13.25
N GLN A 169 11.26 4.03 -13.81
CA GLN A 169 10.35 5.17 -13.83
C GLN A 169 9.67 5.30 -12.47
N ILE A 170 10.08 6.29 -11.67
CA ILE A 170 9.54 6.52 -10.33
C ILE A 170 8.44 7.59 -10.35
N ILE A 171 7.27 7.27 -9.80
CA ILE A 171 6.11 8.18 -9.77
C ILE A 171 5.53 8.27 -8.37
N ASN A 172 5.41 9.48 -7.83
CA ASN A 172 4.67 9.70 -6.57
C ASN A 172 3.16 9.73 -6.85
N SER A 173 2.38 9.03 -6.04
CA SER A 173 0.92 8.93 -6.19
C SER A 173 0.29 8.64 -4.83
N PRO A 174 -0.92 9.15 -4.52
CA PRO A 174 -1.69 8.62 -3.40
C PRO A 174 -1.88 7.09 -3.48
N ASP A 175 -2.30 6.49 -2.36
CA ASP A 175 -2.64 5.07 -2.32
C ASP A 175 -3.79 4.74 -3.28
N ILE A 176 -3.72 3.58 -3.94
CA ILE A 176 -4.75 3.17 -4.90
C ILE A 176 -6.12 2.94 -4.26
N VAL A 177 -6.19 2.69 -2.95
CA VAL A 177 -7.46 2.55 -2.22
C VAL A 177 -8.35 3.79 -2.37
N PHE A 178 -7.78 4.97 -2.60
CA PHE A 178 -8.55 6.19 -2.89
C PHE A 178 -9.36 6.11 -4.19
N HIS A 179 -9.10 5.14 -5.05
CA HIS A 179 -9.98 4.84 -6.18
C HIS A 179 -11.39 4.42 -5.74
N LEU A 180 -11.51 3.76 -4.58
CA LEU A 180 -12.78 3.32 -4.02
C LEU A 180 -13.61 4.46 -3.41
N VAL A 181 -13.04 5.67 -3.29
CA VAL A 181 -13.77 6.84 -2.81
C VAL A 181 -14.97 7.11 -3.73
N PRO A 182 -16.21 7.16 -3.20
CA PRO A 182 -17.40 7.54 -3.95
C PRO A 182 -17.24 8.95 -4.54
N GLN A 183 -17.90 9.22 -5.68
CA GLN A 183 -17.85 10.55 -6.30
C GLN A 183 -18.54 11.65 -5.46
N SER A 184 -19.29 11.27 -4.43
CA SER A 184 -20.04 12.20 -3.57
C SER A 184 -19.98 11.75 -2.10
N LEU A 185 -18.80 11.74 -1.49
CA LEU A 185 -18.76 11.88 -0.04
C LEU A 185 -19.06 13.36 0.23
N GLY A 186 -20.13 13.66 0.96
CA GLY A 186 -20.30 15.01 1.52
C GLY A 186 -19.09 15.38 2.39
N GLU A 187 -19.00 16.64 2.83
CA GLU A 187 -17.97 17.05 3.78
C GLU A 187 -17.91 16.05 4.95
N ILE A 188 -16.73 15.45 5.17
CA ILE A 188 -16.52 14.57 6.32
C ILE A 188 -16.51 15.49 7.55
N CYS A 189 -17.68 15.65 8.16
CA CYS A 189 -17.84 16.40 9.41
C CYS A 189 -17.25 15.56 10.55
N LEU A 190 -15.93 15.59 10.69
CA LEU A 190 -15.27 15.04 11.87
C LEU A 190 -15.53 16.00 13.03
N PRO A 191 -16.02 15.52 14.20
CA PRO A 191 -16.01 16.36 15.39
C PRO A 191 -14.56 16.84 15.64
N PRO A 192 -14.34 18.08 16.10
CA PRO A 192 -13.01 18.58 16.37
C PRO A 192 -12.27 17.58 17.26
N GLN A 193 -11.20 17.00 16.72
CA GLN A 193 -10.40 16.02 17.43
C GLN A 193 -9.82 16.70 18.67
N ARG A 194 -10.15 16.21 19.87
CA ARG A 194 -9.33 16.48 21.04
C ARG A 194 -7.97 15.81 20.76
N LEU A 195 -7.02 16.59 20.26
CA LEU A 195 -5.60 16.26 20.32
C LEU A 195 -5.27 16.02 21.81
N TYR A 196 -5.24 14.75 22.22
CA TYR A 196 -4.63 14.37 23.49
C TYR A 196 -3.14 14.69 23.39
N GLY A 197 -2.74 15.87 23.87
CA GLY A 197 -1.33 16.27 23.78
C GLY A 197 -0.98 17.74 24.01
N GLN A 198 -1.71 18.49 24.85
CA GLN A 198 -1.04 19.52 25.64
C GLN A 198 -0.89 18.98 27.06
N LEU A 199 0.32 18.49 27.35
CA LEU A 199 0.84 18.37 28.72
C LEU A 199 0.79 19.77 29.37
N ARG A 200 -0.35 20.13 29.95
CA ARG A 200 -0.40 21.16 30.99
C ARG A 200 -0.41 20.43 32.33
N ARG A 201 0.73 20.54 33.01
CA ARG A 201 0.91 20.20 34.43
C ARG A 201 -0.24 20.79 35.24
N THR A 202 -1.06 19.94 35.84
CA THR A 202 -1.67 20.19 37.16
C THR A 202 -1.98 18.84 37.79
N SER A 203 -1.33 18.59 38.92
CA SER A 203 -1.53 17.46 39.82
C SER A 203 -3.02 17.26 40.14
N PHE A 204 -3.55 16.06 39.93
CA PHE A 204 -4.80 15.65 40.58
C PHE A 204 -4.67 14.22 41.10
N CYS A 205 -4.95 14.12 42.39
CA CYS A 205 -4.73 13.00 43.28
C CYS A 205 -5.49 11.74 42.84
N TRP A 206 -4.78 10.63 42.64
CA TRP A 206 -5.38 9.30 42.71
C TRP A 206 -5.50 8.91 44.18
N LEU A 207 -6.70 9.07 44.76
CA LEU A 207 -7.04 8.52 46.06
C LEU A 207 -8.28 7.62 45.96
N ALA A 208 -7.97 6.33 45.98
CA ALA A 208 -8.71 5.22 46.57
C ALA A 208 -10.24 5.30 46.65
N ARG A 209 -10.90 4.32 46.03
CA ARG A 209 -11.95 3.54 46.71
C ARG A 209 -11.89 2.07 46.27
N ARG A 210 -11.25 1.28 47.13
CA ARG A 210 -11.49 -0.16 47.26
C ARG A 210 -12.96 -0.36 47.69
N ARG A 211 -13.66 -1.31 47.07
CA ARG A 211 -14.74 -2.04 47.74
C ARG A 211 -14.50 -3.54 47.51
N THR A 212 -14.04 -4.20 48.56
CA THR A 212 -14.07 -5.65 48.76
C THR A 212 -15.51 -6.12 49.04
N PRO A 213 -15.87 -7.37 48.70
CA PRO A 213 -17.12 -7.98 49.15
C PRO A 213 -16.96 -8.54 50.57
N HIS A 214 -17.90 -8.18 51.46
CA HIS A 214 -18.01 -8.77 52.79
C HIS A 214 -19.00 -9.94 52.77
N TYR A 215 -18.50 -11.13 53.14
CA TYR A 215 -19.31 -12.21 53.71
C TYR A 215 -19.73 -11.83 55.13
N ALA A 216 -20.99 -12.09 55.49
CA ALA A 216 -21.47 -12.11 56.87
C ALA A 216 -22.34 -13.35 57.09
N TYR A 217 -21.85 -14.24 57.96
CA TYR A 217 -22.59 -15.32 58.58
C TYR A 217 -23.41 -14.79 59.76
N GLY A 218 -24.64 -15.27 59.94
CA GLY A 218 -25.45 -15.03 61.13
C GLY A 218 -26.53 -16.09 61.34
N ARG A 219 -26.32 -16.97 62.33
CA ARG A 219 -27.28 -17.89 62.97
C ARG A 219 -28.32 -17.06 63.77
N GLY A 220 -29.56 -17.45 64.09
CA GLY A 220 -30.35 -18.68 63.97
C GLY A 220 -31.61 -18.60 64.85
N ARG A 221 -32.35 -19.73 64.92
CA ARG A 221 -33.40 -20.16 65.89
C ARG A 221 -34.78 -19.47 65.88
N SER A 222 -35.80 -20.23 65.49
CA SER A 222 -36.67 -21.03 66.40
C SER A 222 -37.39 -22.09 65.58
#